data_AF-A0A2T4Q1G7-F1
#
_entry.id   AF-A0A2T4Q1G7-F1
#
_cell.length_a   1.000
_cell.length_b   1.000
_cell.length_c   1.000
_cell.angle_alpha   90.00
_cell.angle_beta   90.00
_cell.angle_gamma   90.00
#
_symmetry.space_group_name_H-M   'P 1'
#
loop_
_entity.id
_entity.type
_entity.pdbx_description
1 polymer ?
#
loop_
_entity_poly.entity_id
_entity_poly.type
_entity_poly.pdbx_seq_one_letter_code
_entity_poly.pdbx_strand_id
1 'polypeptide(L)'
;MVKRTLETIDGVEYALVEVKGKKVKVPNEDIKIAEKHGVSYRIIQRRLYRGWSVKDAVLPKILYTNSKAEVEDGVLYRIIKAGDKTYRISDEDLKKAEDNGVSKDSLVSRLRNGNYTLEQALTYPKGKRTIAKKYDIDGRRMTMEEIAKKGFISLATVKYRIKHGYKGLEILKGKEKTN
;
A
#
# COMPACT_ATOMS: atom_id res chain seq x y z
N MET A 1 -14.30 28.76 5.61
CA MET A 1 -14.96 28.33 4.36
C MET A 1 -14.68 29.35 3.28
N VAL A 2 -14.16 28.93 2.12
CA VAL A 2 -14.05 29.83 0.96
C VAL A 2 -15.48 30.07 0.46
N LYS A 3 -15.96 31.32 0.47
CA LYS A 3 -17.27 31.65 -0.13
C LYS A 3 -17.17 31.40 -1.63
N ARG A 4 -18.05 30.54 -2.16
CA ARG A 4 -18.13 30.20 -3.58
C ARG A 4 -19.41 30.75 -4.16
N THR A 5 -19.36 31.15 -5.42
CA THR A 5 -20.57 31.43 -6.19
C THR A 5 -21.13 30.11 -6.70
N LEU A 6 -22.38 29.81 -6.35
CA LEU A 6 -23.07 28.58 -6.73
C LEU A 6 -24.19 28.90 -7.72
N GLU A 7 -24.42 28.00 -8.66
CA GLU A 7 -25.48 28.06 -9.68
C GLU A 7 -26.10 26.66 -9.78
N THR A 8 -27.42 26.54 -9.75
CA THR A 8 -28.12 25.25 -9.87
C THR A 8 -28.71 25.10 -11.26
N ILE A 9 -28.42 23.98 -11.92
CA ILE A 9 -28.91 23.67 -13.27
C ILE A 9 -29.39 22.22 -13.26
N ASP A 10 -30.62 21.98 -13.69
CA ASP A 10 -31.23 20.65 -13.77
C ASP A 10 -31.10 19.83 -12.46
N GLY A 11 -31.21 20.51 -11.32
CA GLY A 11 -31.08 19.90 -9.98
C GLY A 11 -29.64 19.66 -9.51
N VAL A 12 -28.62 19.96 -10.34
CA VAL A 12 -27.21 19.84 -9.98
C VAL A 12 -26.65 21.21 -9.59
N GLU A 13 -26.03 21.29 -8.41
CA GLU A 13 -25.38 22.49 -7.91
C GLU A 13 -23.94 22.58 -8.44
N TYR A 14 -23.61 23.66 -9.15
CA TYR A 14 -22.29 23.95 -9.70
C TYR A 14 -21.63 25.11 -8.97
N ALA A 15 -20.34 24.99 -8.66
CA ALA A 15 -19.51 26.10 -8.27
C ALA A 15 -18.91 26.77 -9.52
N LEU A 16 -18.97 28.11 -9.56
CA LEU A 16 -18.39 28.92 -10.61
C LEU A 16 -16.95 29.28 -10.27
N VAL A 17 -16.00 28.55 -10.87
CA VAL A 17 -14.57 28.77 -10.66
C VAL A 17 -14.03 29.72 -11.71
N GLU A 18 -13.53 30.87 -11.30
CA GLU A 18 -12.94 31.84 -12.22
C GLU A 18 -11.50 31.42 -12.61
N VAL A 19 -11.28 31.32 -13.93
CA VAL A 19 -10.03 30.85 -14.55
C VAL A 19 -9.76 31.66 -15.81
N LYS A 20 -8.66 32.42 -15.86
CA LYS A 20 -8.27 33.27 -17.01
C LYS A 20 -9.43 34.17 -17.51
N GLY A 21 -10.19 34.76 -16.58
CA GLY A 21 -11.34 35.62 -16.88
C GLY A 21 -12.60 34.88 -17.35
N LYS A 22 -12.62 33.54 -17.36
CA LYS A 22 -13.79 32.72 -17.68
C LYS A 22 -14.30 31.99 -16.44
N LYS A 23 -15.62 31.85 -16.31
CA LYS A 23 -16.24 31.04 -15.24
C LYS A 23 -16.39 29.60 -15.73
N VAL A 24 -15.70 28.68 -15.07
CA VAL A 24 -15.80 27.24 -15.31
C VAL A 24 -16.80 26.64 -14.31
N LYS A 25 -17.80 25.93 -14.82
CA LYS A 25 -18.79 25.21 -14.00
C LYS A 25 -18.19 23.90 -13.51
N VAL A 26 -18.12 23.72 -12.21
CA VAL A 26 -17.62 22.49 -11.57
C VAL A 26 -18.72 21.97 -10.63
N PRO A 27 -19.15 20.70 -10.73
CA PRO A 27 -20.12 20.16 -9.78
C PRO A 27 -19.66 20.38 -8.33
N ASN A 28 -20.50 20.98 -7.49
CA ASN A 28 -20.14 21.32 -6.13
C ASN A 28 -19.94 20.06 -5.27
N GLU A 29 -20.67 19.00 -5.58
CA GLU A 29 -20.47 17.68 -4.97
C GLU A 29 -19.07 17.13 -5.21
N ASP A 30 -18.57 17.18 -6.45
CA ASP A 30 -17.19 16.78 -6.77
C ASP A 30 -16.16 17.58 -5.99
N ILE A 31 -16.39 18.88 -5.78
CA ILE A 31 -15.52 19.71 -4.94
C ILE A 31 -15.56 19.25 -3.48
N LYS A 32 -16.73 18.94 -2.93
CA LYS A 32 -16.86 18.45 -1.54
C LYS A 32 -16.11 17.12 -1.37
N ILE A 33 -16.23 16.21 -2.34
CA ILE A 33 -15.50 14.94 -2.37
C ILE A 33 -13.99 15.21 -2.45
N ALA A 34 -13.56 16.05 -3.39
CA ALA A 34 -12.18 16.45 -3.55
C ALA A 34 -11.58 17.00 -2.25
N GLU A 35 -12.31 17.88 -1.54
CA GLU A 35 -11.89 18.46 -0.26
C GLU A 35 -11.77 17.42 0.85
N LYS A 36 -12.71 16.48 0.94
CA LYS A 36 -12.64 15.34 1.87
C LYS A 36 -11.36 14.51 1.65
N HIS A 37 -10.88 14.44 0.42
CA HIS A 37 -9.66 13.73 0.04
C HIS A 37 -8.42 14.63 -0.10
N GLY A 38 -8.43 15.84 0.48
CA GLY A 38 -7.27 16.73 0.58
C GLY A 38 -6.99 17.61 -0.64
N VAL A 39 -7.90 17.65 -1.62
CA VAL A 39 -7.85 18.55 -2.76
C VAL A 39 -8.66 19.80 -2.45
N SER A 40 -7.99 20.83 -1.94
CA SER A 40 -8.65 22.11 -1.69
C SER A 40 -9.16 22.76 -2.97
N TYR A 41 -10.20 23.60 -2.85
CA TYR A 41 -10.68 24.47 -3.92
C TYR A 41 -9.57 25.23 -4.66
N ARG A 42 -8.57 25.73 -3.93
CA ARG A 42 -7.40 26.44 -4.50
C ARG A 42 -6.57 25.53 -5.42
N ILE A 43 -6.44 24.24 -5.09
CA ILE A 43 -5.76 23.26 -5.93
C ILE A 43 -6.57 23.02 -7.21
N ILE A 44 -7.90 22.87 -7.09
CA ILE A 44 -8.80 22.69 -8.24
C ILE A 44 -8.68 23.89 -9.18
N GLN A 45 -8.79 25.12 -8.66
CA GLN A 45 -8.62 26.34 -9.44
C GLN A 45 -7.26 26.40 -10.14
N ARG A 46 -6.17 26.08 -9.43
CA ARG A 46 -4.82 26.06 -10.02
C ARG A 46 -4.69 25.02 -11.15
N ARG A 47 -5.33 23.86 -11.02
CA ARG A 47 -5.33 22.81 -12.05
C ARG A 47 -6.10 23.26 -13.29
N LEU A 48 -7.30 23.81 -13.11
CA LEU A 48 -8.09 24.39 -14.21
C LEU A 48 -7.33 25.52 -14.91
N TYR A 49 -6.63 26.38 -14.15
CA TYR A 49 -5.78 27.44 -14.73
C TYR A 49 -4.66 26.90 -15.62
N ARG A 50 -4.14 25.71 -15.30
CA ARG A 50 -3.15 24.98 -16.10
C ARG A 50 -3.77 24.20 -17.27
N GLY A 51 -5.08 24.31 -17.50
CA GLY A 51 -5.77 23.65 -18.59
C GLY A 51 -6.20 22.21 -18.30
N TRP A 52 -6.23 21.79 -17.03
CA TRP A 52 -6.78 20.48 -16.69
C TRP A 52 -8.29 20.45 -16.94
N SER A 53 -8.83 19.29 -17.31
CA SER A 53 -10.28 19.09 -17.40
C SER A 53 -10.92 19.22 -16.01
N VAL A 54 -12.23 19.54 -15.95
CA VAL A 54 -12.98 19.59 -14.68
C VAL A 54 -12.86 18.24 -13.94
N LYS A 55 -13.05 17.15 -14.67
CA LYS A 55 -12.91 15.78 -14.15
C LYS A 55 -11.55 15.52 -13.54
N ASP A 56 -10.46 15.92 -14.19
CA ASP A 56 -9.10 15.70 -13.66
C ASP A 56 -8.76 16.66 -12.52
N ALA A 57 -9.32 17.88 -12.55
CA ALA A 57 -8.99 18.94 -11.61
C ALA A 57 -9.46 18.61 -10.18
N VAL A 58 -10.59 17.89 -10.04
CA VAL A 58 -11.18 17.49 -8.75
C VAL A 58 -10.54 16.22 -8.16
N LEU A 59 -9.85 15.41 -8.97
CA LEU A 59 -9.27 14.15 -8.50
C LEU A 59 -8.05 14.36 -7.57
N PRO A 60 -7.95 13.64 -6.45
CA PRO A 60 -6.76 13.70 -5.61
C PRO A 60 -5.51 13.27 -6.36
N LYS A 61 -4.39 13.96 -6.06
CA LYS A 61 -3.08 13.49 -6.50
C LYS A 61 -2.87 12.13 -5.84
N ILE A 62 -2.75 11.11 -6.67
CA ILE A 62 -2.92 9.75 -6.19
C ILE A 62 -1.62 9.33 -5.50
N LEU A 63 -1.75 8.68 -4.35
CA LEU A 63 -0.65 8.35 -3.45
C LEU A 63 0.42 7.46 -4.11
N TYR A 64 0.12 6.77 -5.22
CA TYR A 64 1.02 5.83 -5.86
C TYR A 64 1.41 6.30 -7.27
N THR A 65 2.68 6.09 -7.64
CA THR A 65 3.32 6.61 -8.86
C THR A 65 2.74 6.16 -10.20
N ASN A 66 1.73 5.28 -10.23
CA ASN A 66 1.09 4.78 -11.46
C ASN A 66 -0.41 4.47 -11.29
N SER A 67 -1.03 4.89 -10.19
CA SER A 67 -2.48 4.72 -9.99
C SER A 67 -3.25 5.81 -10.71
N LYS A 68 -4.46 5.50 -11.17
CA LYS A 68 -5.47 6.48 -11.59
C LYS A 68 -6.54 6.62 -10.51
N ALA A 69 -7.31 7.69 -10.54
CA ALA A 69 -8.43 7.89 -9.65
C ALA A 69 -9.64 8.23 -10.50
N GLU A 70 -10.79 7.73 -10.08
CA GLU A 70 -12.06 7.90 -10.77
C GLU A 70 -13.11 8.20 -9.71
N VAL A 71 -14.07 9.06 -10.04
CA VAL A 71 -15.24 9.31 -9.19
C VAL A 71 -16.45 8.78 -9.95
N GLU A 72 -17.26 7.97 -9.27
CA GLU A 72 -18.54 7.45 -9.75
C GLU A 72 -19.52 7.49 -8.57
N ASP A 73 -20.72 8.04 -8.79
CA ASP A 73 -21.78 8.19 -7.77
C ASP A 73 -21.31 8.79 -6.44
N GLY A 74 -20.46 9.82 -6.54
CA GLY A 74 -19.90 10.51 -5.38
C GLY A 74 -18.82 9.72 -4.61
N VAL A 75 -18.45 8.53 -5.07
CA VAL A 75 -17.42 7.69 -4.46
C VAL A 75 -16.12 7.81 -5.24
N LEU A 76 -15.05 8.16 -4.53
CA LEU A 76 -13.70 8.17 -5.08
C LEU A 76 -13.10 6.75 -5.05
N TYR A 77 -12.74 6.27 -6.23
CA TYR A 77 -12.02 5.03 -6.44
C TYR A 77 -10.56 5.27 -6.81
N ARG A 78 -9.67 4.51 -6.19
CA ARG A 78 -8.27 4.38 -6.59
C ARG A 78 -8.14 3.17 -7.49
N ILE A 79 -7.62 3.39 -8.70
CA ILE A 79 -7.49 2.39 -9.74
C ILE A 79 -6.08 1.81 -9.72
N ILE A 80 -5.98 0.49 -9.51
CA ILE A 80 -4.74 -0.29 -9.59
C ILE A 80 -4.84 -1.24 -10.77
N LYS A 81 -3.90 -1.13 -11.71
CA LYS A 81 -3.75 -2.08 -12.82
C LYS A 81 -2.66 -3.09 -12.51
N ALA A 82 -2.93 -4.37 -12.80
CA ALA A 82 -2.00 -5.48 -12.61
C ALA A 82 -2.18 -6.48 -13.76
N GLY A 83 -1.35 -6.35 -14.79
CA GLY A 83 -1.54 -7.11 -16.03
C GLY A 83 -2.87 -6.77 -16.70
N ASP A 84 -3.69 -7.79 -16.92
CA ASP A 84 -5.05 -7.72 -17.47
C ASP A 84 -6.10 -7.26 -16.45
N LYS A 85 -5.80 -7.33 -15.15
CA LYS A 85 -6.74 -7.00 -14.07
C LYS A 85 -6.72 -5.51 -13.73
N THR A 86 -7.90 -4.96 -13.50
CA THR A 86 -8.09 -3.60 -12.98
C THR A 86 -8.91 -3.66 -11.69
N TYR A 87 -8.37 -3.10 -10.61
CA TYR A 87 -9.00 -3.05 -9.30
C TYR A 87 -9.39 -1.62 -8.96
N ARG A 88 -10.61 -1.44 -8.45
CA ARG A 88 -11.16 -0.17 -7.97
C ARG A 88 -11.22 -0.24 -6.44
N ILE A 89 -10.63 0.73 -5.75
CA ILE A 89 -10.50 0.72 -4.29
C ILE A 89 -11.05 2.01 -3.71
N SER A 90 -12.15 1.91 -3.00
CA SER A 90 -12.79 3.01 -2.27
C SER A 90 -12.10 3.28 -0.92
N ASP A 91 -12.54 4.32 -0.21
CA ASP A 91 -12.13 4.54 1.18
C ASP A 91 -12.67 3.47 2.13
N GLU A 92 -13.84 2.91 1.83
CA GLU A 92 -14.46 1.83 2.60
C GLU A 92 -13.64 0.54 2.49
N ASP A 93 -13.15 0.21 1.30
CA ASP A 93 -12.22 -0.91 1.09
C ASP A 93 -10.93 -0.70 1.90
N LEU A 94 -10.38 0.51 1.90
CA LEU A 94 -9.18 0.80 2.69
C LEU A 94 -9.42 0.63 4.19
N LYS A 95 -10.59 1.05 4.68
CA LYS A 95 -10.99 0.85 6.07
C LYS A 95 -11.17 -0.64 6.38
N LYS A 96 -11.86 -1.38 5.51
CA LYS A 96 -12.01 -2.84 5.63
C LYS A 96 -10.66 -3.55 5.67
N ALA A 97 -9.70 -3.14 4.85
CA ALA A 97 -8.34 -3.68 4.89
C ALA A 97 -7.68 -3.42 6.25
N GLU A 98 -7.76 -2.19 6.75
CA GLU A 98 -7.20 -1.79 8.04
C GLU A 98 -7.82 -2.57 9.21
N ASP A 99 -9.14 -2.72 9.22
CA ASP A 99 -9.88 -3.50 10.22
C ASP A 99 -9.46 -4.99 10.21
N ASN A 100 -9.04 -5.51 9.05
CA ASN A 100 -8.49 -6.86 8.89
C ASN A 100 -6.96 -6.94 9.11
N GLY A 101 -6.32 -5.86 9.58
CA GLY A 101 -4.87 -5.80 9.83
C GLY A 101 -4.02 -5.76 8.55
N VAL A 102 -4.62 -5.39 7.41
CA VAL A 102 -3.95 -5.27 6.11
C VAL A 102 -3.58 -3.81 5.86
N SER A 103 -2.30 -3.49 6.01
CA SER A 103 -1.77 -2.17 5.65
C SER A 103 -1.93 -1.88 4.15
N LYS A 104 -2.12 -0.60 3.80
CA LYS A 104 -2.22 -0.10 2.41
C LYS A 104 -1.16 -0.67 1.46
N ASP A 105 0.10 -0.67 1.87
CA ASP A 105 1.20 -1.23 1.04
C ASP A 105 1.02 -2.72 0.75
N SER A 106 0.52 -3.47 1.73
CA SER A 106 0.27 -4.91 1.55
C SER A 106 -0.92 -5.18 0.65
N LEU A 107 -1.99 -4.39 0.77
CA LEU A 107 -3.10 -4.43 -0.19
C LEU A 107 -2.60 -4.17 -1.62
N VAL A 108 -1.81 -3.11 -1.82
CA VAL A 108 -1.25 -2.77 -3.12
C VAL A 108 -0.34 -3.87 -3.66
N SER A 109 0.57 -4.41 -2.85
CA SER A 109 1.44 -5.53 -3.26
C SER A 109 0.62 -6.76 -3.65
N ARG A 110 -0.41 -7.12 -2.87
CA ARG A 110 -1.29 -8.27 -3.19
C ARG A 110 -1.98 -8.11 -4.53
N LEU A 111 -2.54 -6.93 -4.80
CA LEU A 111 -3.25 -6.63 -6.03
C LEU A 111 -2.30 -6.56 -7.24
N ARG A 112 -1.13 -5.93 -7.08
CA ARG A 112 -0.13 -5.83 -8.16
C ARG A 112 0.51 -7.16 -8.52
N ASN A 113 0.66 -8.06 -7.56
CA ASN A 113 1.17 -9.40 -7.82
C ASN A 113 0.16 -10.29 -8.58
N GLY A 114 -1.10 -9.86 -8.76
CA GLY A 114 -2.10 -10.54 -9.61
C GLY A 114 -2.71 -11.82 -9.04
N ASN A 115 -2.17 -12.33 -7.92
CA ASN A 115 -2.58 -13.60 -7.30
C ASN A 115 -3.80 -13.50 -6.37
N TYR A 116 -4.33 -12.29 -6.17
CA TYR A 116 -5.43 -12.04 -5.25
C TYR A 116 -6.62 -11.40 -5.98
N THR A 117 -7.83 -11.80 -5.62
CA THR A 117 -9.02 -10.96 -5.86
C THR A 117 -8.99 -9.75 -4.92
N LEU A 118 -9.82 -8.74 -5.18
CA LEU A 118 -9.96 -7.60 -4.28
C LEU A 118 -10.31 -8.06 -2.86
N GLU A 119 -11.34 -8.90 -2.73
CA GLU A 119 -11.82 -9.38 -1.44
C GLU A 119 -10.75 -10.17 -0.66
N GLN A 120 -10.01 -11.06 -1.33
CA GLN A 120 -8.92 -11.79 -0.68
C GLN A 120 -7.80 -10.84 -0.24
N ALA A 121 -7.50 -9.82 -1.05
CA ALA A 121 -6.47 -8.85 -0.73
C ALA A 121 -6.83 -8.00 0.51
N LEU A 122 -8.13 -7.74 0.72
CA LEU A 122 -8.67 -7.00 1.86
C LEU A 122 -8.73 -7.82 3.15
N THR A 123 -9.05 -9.11 3.06
CA THR A 123 -9.43 -9.93 4.23
C THR A 123 -8.32 -10.84 4.75
N TYR A 124 -7.43 -11.33 3.87
CA TYR A 124 -6.47 -12.34 4.30
C TYR A 124 -5.47 -11.72 5.29
N PRO A 125 -5.21 -12.35 6.45
CA PRO A 125 -4.22 -11.82 7.38
C PRO A 125 -2.82 -11.85 6.75
N LYS A 126 -1.91 -11.00 7.25
CA LYS A 126 -0.49 -11.16 6.90
C LYS A 126 -0.03 -12.52 7.40
N GLY A 127 0.55 -13.32 6.52
CA GLY A 127 1.22 -14.55 6.93
C GLY A 127 2.27 -14.23 8.00
N LYS A 128 2.45 -15.14 8.98
CA LYS A 128 3.50 -14.97 9.98
C LYS A 128 4.83 -14.88 9.25
N ARG A 129 5.62 -13.83 9.53
CA ARG A 129 7.01 -13.79 9.06
C ARG A 129 7.71 -15.01 9.62
N THR A 130 8.17 -15.91 8.75
CA THR A 130 9.06 -17.00 9.14
C THR A 130 10.39 -16.39 9.55
N ILE A 131 10.57 -16.12 10.84
CA ILE A 131 11.85 -15.66 11.36
C ILE A 131 12.80 -16.87 11.35
N ALA A 132 13.99 -16.71 10.77
CA ALA A 132 15.01 -17.76 10.80
C ALA A 132 15.29 -18.17 12.25
N LYS A 133 15.20 -19.47 12.54
CA LYS A 133 15.45 -20.01 13.89
C LYS A 133 16.88 -19.69 14.31
N LYS A 134 17.03 -19.08 15.49
CA LYS A 134 18.33 -18.76 16.09
C LYS A 134 18.74 -19.81 17.12
N TYR A 135 20.00 -20.20 17.06
CA TYR A 135 20.64 -21.16 17.97
C TYR A 135 21.62 -20.43 18.88
N ASP A 136 21.71 -20.87 20.12
CA ASP A 136 22.70 -20.35 21.06
C ASP A 136 24.06 -20.97 20.77
N ILE A 137 25.00 -20.12 20.35
CA ILE A 137 26.41 -20.47 20.20
C ILE A 137 27.21 -19.65 21.21
N ASP A 138 27.42 -20.23 22.39
CA ASP A 138 28.27 -19.65 23.44
C ASP A 138 27.79 -18.25 23.88
N GLY A 139 26.49 -18.15 24.21
CA GLY A 139 25.86 -16.91 24.66
C GLY A 139 25.46 -15.96 23.54
N ARG A 140 25.72 -16.30 22.27
CA ARG A 140 25.28 -15.51 21.10
C ARG A 140 24.22 -16.26 20.30
N ARG A 141 23.05 -15.62 20.09
CA ARG A 141 21.97 -16.16 19.27
C ARG A 141 22.21 -15.92 17.78
N MET A 142 22.56 -16.97 17.05
CA MET A 142 22.96 -16.89 15.63
C MET A 142 22.03 -17.72 14.73
N THR A 143 21.80 -17.29 13.48
CA THR A 143 21.16 -18.12 12.45
C THR A 143 22.12 -19.17 11.91
N MET A 144 21.61 -20.19 11.19
CA MET A 144 22.49 -21.20 10.59
C MET A 144 23.49 -20.58 9.60
N GLU A 145 23.12 -19.52 8.85
CA GLU A 145 24.05 -18.82 7.96
C GLU A 145 25.16 -18.10 8.72
N GLU A 146 24.83 -17.44 9.83
CA GLU A 146 25.81 -16.74 10.68
C GLU A 146 26.78 -17.74 11.32
N ILE A 147 26.29 -18.92 11.73
CA ILE A 147 27.10 -20.01 12.28
C ILE A 147 28.06 -20.56 11.21
N ALA A 148 27.55 -20.81 10.01
CA ALA A 148 28.33 -21.30 8.89
C ALA A 148 29.48 -20.34 8.55
N LYS A 149 29.19 -19.03 8.47
CA LYS A 149 30.19 -17.98 8.25
C LYS A 149 31.22 -17.92 9.38
N LYS A 150 30.79 -17.94 10.65
CA LYS A 150 31.69 -17.88 11.81
C LYS A 150 32.60 -19.10 11.91
N GLY A 151 32.08 -20.28 11.58
CA GLY A 151 32.83 -21.53 11.66
C GLY A 151 33.64 -21.87 10.41
N PHE A 152 33.53 -21.08 9.34
CA PHE A 152 34.05 -21.45 8.01
C PHE A 152 33.63 -22.88 7.59
N ILE A 153 32.39 -23.25 7.93
CA ILE A 153 31.80 -24.56 7.63
C ILE A 153 30.57 -24.39 6.74
N SER A 154 30.23 -25.43 5.98
CA SER A 154 29.06 -25.39 5.11
C SER A 154 27.75 -25.30 5.92
N LEU A 155 26.73 -24.66 5.34
CA LEU A 155 25.38 -24.64 5.92
C LEU A 155 24.82 -26.06 6.11
N ALA A 156 25.18 -26.99 5.21
CA ALA A 156 24.81 -28.40 5.30
C ALA A 156 25.41 -29.06 6.55
N THR A 157 26.66 -28.76 6.88
CA THR A 157 27.34 -29.22 8.11
C THR A 157 26.63 -28.70 9.36
N VAL A 158 26.28 -27.41 9.39
CA VAL A 158 25.52 -26.80 10.50
C VAL A 158 24.17 -27.50 10.68
N LYS A 159 23.43 -27.67 9.58
CA LYS A 159 22.12 -28.35 9.57
C LYS A 159 22.24 -29.80 10.05
N TYR A 160 23.25 -30.53 9.58
CA TYR A 160 23.54 -31.89 10.01
C TYR A 160 23.79 -31.93 11.52
N ARG A 161 24.69 -31.10 12.04
CA ARG A 161 25.06 -31.09 13.47
C ARG A 161 23.85 -30.77 14.37
N ILE A 162 23.06 -29.77 14.00
CA ILE A 162 21.82 -29.44 14.72
C ILE A 162 20.83 -30.61 14.69
N LYS A 163 20.64 -31.26 13.53
CA LYS A 163 19.77 -32.44 13.39
C LYS A 163 20.22 -33.60 14.27
N HIS A 164 21.53 -33.75 14.49
CA HIS A 164 22.12 -34.80 15.32
C HIS A 164 22.36 -34.35 16.77
N GLY A 165 21.72 -33.25 17.20
CA GLY A 165 21.67 -32.85 18.61
C GLY A 165 22.90 -32.12 19.15
N TYR A 166 23.81 -31.64 18.28
CA TYR A 166 24.96 -30.85 18.68
C TYR A 166 24.47 -29.50 19.24
N LYS A 167 25.10 -29.01 20.32
CA LYS A 167 24.72 -27.75 20.99
C LYS A 167 25.91 -26.81 21.16
N GLY A 168 25.65 -25.50 21.17
CA GLY A 168 26.68 -24.50 21.43
C GLY A 168 27.88 -24.62 20.49
N LEU A 169 29.09 -24.66 21.07
CA LEU A 169 30.34 -24.75 20.31
C LEU A 169 30.51 -26.06 19.54
N GLU A 170 29.83 -27.14 19.92
CA GLU A 170 29.88 -28.42 19.18
C GLU A 170 29.37 -28.24 17.75
N ILE A 171 28.42 -27.32 17.53
CA ILE A 171 27.90 -27.01 16.20
C ILE A 171 29.02 -26.45 15.30
N LEU A 172 29.99 -25.73 15.87
CA LEU A 172 31.16 -25.21 15.16
C LEU A 172 32.30 -26.25 15.06
N LYS A 173 32.63 -26.90 16.17
CA LYS A 173 33.86 -27.71 16.31
C LYS A 173 33.66 -29.21 16.03
N GLY A 174 32.43 -29.70 16.08
CA GLY A 174 32.14 -31.13 16.14
C GLY A 174 32.11 -31.66 17.58
N LYS A 175 31.72 -32.93 17.76
CA LYS A 175 31.84 -33.63 19.06
C LYS A 175 33.25 -34.17 19.18
N GLU A 176 33.85 -33.99 20.35
CA GLU A 176 35.09 -34.66 20.67
C GLU A 176 34.83 -36.17 20.75
N LYS A 177 35.77 -36.97 20.21
CA LYS A 177 35.70 -38.42 20.36
C LYS A 177 36.03 -38.73 21.81
N THR A 178 35.06 -39.22 22.57
CA THR A 178 35.33 -39.93 23.82
C THR A 178 36.09 -41.20 23.47
N ASN A 179 37.38 -41.23 23.81
CA ASN A 179 38.19 -42.45 23.85
C ASN A 179 37.72 -43.35 24.99
#